data_AF-N0E375-F1
#
_entry.id   AF-N0E375-F1
#
_cell.length_a   1.000
_cell.length_b   1.000
_cell.length_c   1.000
_cell.angle_alpha   90.00
_cell.angle_beta   90.00
_cell.angle_gamma   90.00
#
_symmetry.space_group_name_H-M   'P 1'
#
loop_
_entity.id
_entity.type
_entity.pdbx_description
1 polymer ?
#
loop_
_entity_poly.entity_id
_entity_poly.type
_entity_poly.pdbx_seq_one_letter_code
_entity_poly.pdbx_strand_id
1 'polypeptide(L)'
;MNVIFTVLFALPIGYFLKNRGIAIVTYLALDAIVFSYQSVGVLLDWMADNPPVAFGPSPTSFPVEYSNSELWGYGLVNLVIIAVGSGLVVLGARLSARRAAKRTAVAVA
;
A
#
# COMPACT_ATOMS: atom_id res chain seq x y z
N MET A 1 -3.22 5.56 -6.27
CA MET A 1 -1.77 5.80 -6.03
C MET A 1 -1.13 4.69 -5.20
N ASN A 2 -1.79 4.18 -4.15
CA ASN A 2 -1.27 3.10 -3.30
C ASN A 2 -0.92 1.80 -4.04
N VAL A 3 -1.72 1.37 -5.01
CA VAL A 3 -1.42 0.17 -5.80
C VAL A 3 -0.10 0.33 -6.54
N ILE A 4 0.11 1.47 -7.18
CA ILE A 4 1.35 1.78 -7.92
C ILE A 4 2.54 1.79 -6.96
N PHE A 5 2.41 2.49 -5.83
CA PHE A 5 3.43 2.51 -4.78
C PHE A 5 3.79 1.09 -4.32
N THR A 6 2.78 0.28 -4.00
CA THR A 6 2.96 -1.10 -3.51
C THR A 6 3.67 -1.97 -4.53
N VAL A 7 3.25 -1.94 -5.80
CA VAL A 7 3.87 -2.74 -6.87
C VAL A 7 5.33 -2.33 -7.09
N LEU A 8 5.63 -1.03 -7.07
CA LEU A 8 6.97 -0.52 -7.35
C LEU A 8 7.94 -0.70 -6.17
N PHE A 9 7.48 -0.50 -4.93
CA PHE A 9 8.38 -0.32 -3.79
C PHE A 9 8.34 -1.46 -2.77
N ALA A 10 7.25 -2.21 -2.63
CA ALA A 10 7.14 -3.21 -1.56
C ALA A 10 8.23 -4.28 -1.64
N LEU A 11 8.44 -4.87 -2.83
CA LEU A 11 9.48 -5.89 -3.03
C LEU A 11 10.90 -5.31 -2.90
N PRO A 12 11.25 -4.18 -3.54
CA PRO A 12 12.56 -3.54 -3.35
C PRO A 12 12.87 -3.19 -1.89
N ILE A 13 11.91 -2.63 -1.15
CA ILE A 13 12.08 -2.31 0.28
C ILE A 13 12.49 -3.58 1.04
N GLY A 14 11.73 -4.66 0.88
CA GLY A 14 12.07 -5.95 1.49
C GLY A 14 13.43 -6.49 1.05
N TYR A 15 13.80 -6.30 -0.21
CA TYR A 15 15.04 -6.82 -0.77
C TYR A 15 16.29 -6.09 -0.26
N PHE A 16 16.26 -4.77 -0.18
CA PHE A 16 17.42 -3.95 0.18
C PHE A 16 17.60 -3.77 1.69
N LEU A 17 16.51 -3.76 2.47
CA LEU A 17 16.59 -3.65 3.93
C LEU A 17 16.87 -5.02 4.56
N LYS A 18 18.05 -5.16 5.19
CA LYS A 18 18.49 -6.41 5.82
C LYS A 18 17.60 -6.83 7.01
N ASN A 19 17.10 -5.88 7.78
CA ASN A 19 16.24 -6.15 8.92
C ASN A 19 14.77 -6.18 8.47
N ARG A 20 14.15 -7.36 8.58
CA ARG A 20 12.77 -7.61 8.15
C ARG A 20 11.74 -6.75 8.89
N GLY A 21 11.94 -6.50 10.18
CA GLY A 21 11.06 -5.65 10.98
C GLY A 21 11.11 -4.20 10.51
N ILE A 22 12.33 -3.67 10.31
CA ILE A 22 12.52 -2.31 9.78
C ILE A 22 11.92 -2.22 8.37
N ALA A 23 12.12 -3.21 7.50
CA ALA A 23 11.55 -3.21 6.15
C ALA A 23 10.01 -3.12 6.14
N ILE A 24 9.33 -3.88 7.02
CA ILE A 24 7.87 -3.83 7.15
C ILE A 24 7.43 -2.47 7.69
N VAL A 25 8.06 -1.97 8.75
CA VAL A 25 7.72 -0.65 9.34
C VAL A 25 7.94 0.47 8.32
N THR A 26 9.03 0.45 7.58
CA THR A 26 9.31 1.42 6.51
C THR A 26 8.25 1.36 5.42
N TYR A 27 7.87 0.17 4.95
CA TYR A 27 6.81 0.03 3.96
C TYR A 27 5.48 0.59 4.48
N LEU A 28 5.04 0.19 5.67
CA LEU A 28 3.78 0.64 6.26
C LEU A 28 3.75 2.15 6.52
N ALA A 29 4.87 2.73 6.95
CA ALA A 29 4.97 4.18 7.17
C ALA A 29 4.83 4.96 5.86
N LEU A 30 5.49 4.51 4.79
CA LEU A 30 5.38 5.13 3.47
C LEU A 30 3.98 4.93 2.86
N ASP A 31 3.43 3.72 2.98
CA ASP A 31 2.07 3.39 2.52
C ASP A 31 1.01 4.26 3.22
N ALA A 32 1.15 4.49 4.53
CA ALA A 32 0.26 5.38 5.28
C ALA A 32 0.29 6.83 4.79
N ILE A 33 1.48 7.35 4.40
CA ILE A 33 1.60 8.69 3.82
C ILE A 33 0.90 8.75 2.46
N VAL A 34 1.19 7.80 1.58
CA VAL A 34 0.58 7.74 0.23
C VAL A 34 -0.93 7.55 0.33
N PHE A 35 -1.40 6.70 1.24
CA PHE A 35 -2.82 6.49 1.55
C PHE A 35 -3.50 7.79 1.97
N SER A 36 -2.85 8.58 2.83
CA SER A 36 -3.40 9.85 3.32
C SER A 36 -3.62 10.84 2.16
N TYR A 37 -2.61 11.03 1.30
CA TYR A 37 -2.76 11.88 0.11
C TYR A 37 -3.82 11.36 -0.86
N GLN A 38 -3.85 10.04 -1.10
CA GLN A 38 -4.86 9.44 -1.96
C GLN A 38 -6.28 9.63 -1.39
N SER A 39 -6.46 9.47 -0.07
CA SER A 39 -7.76 9.61 0.58
C SER A 39 -8.30 11.03 0.43
N VAL A 40 -7.43 12.03 0.61
CA VAL A 40 -7.80 13.44 0.37
C VAL A 40 -8.16 13.66 -1.10
N GLY A 41 -7.37 13.12 -2.05
CA GLY A 41 -7.68 13.24 -3.48
C GLY A 41 -9.04 12.63 -3.84
N VAL A 42 -9.29 11.39 -3.41
CA VAL A 42 -10.56 10.69 -3.64
C VAL A 42 -11.74 11.46 -3.03
N LEU A 43 -11.57 12.01 -1.83
CA LEU A 43 -12.60 12.82 -1.17
C LEU A 43 -12.88 14.10 -1.97
N LEU A 44 -11.84 14.82 -2.40
CA LEU A 44 -11.99 16.06 -3.17
C LEU A 44 -12.62 15.80 -4.54
N ASP A 45 -12.23 14.73 -5.23
CA ASP A 45 -12.84 14.36 -6.52
C ASP A 45 -14.32 14.00 -6.35
N TRP A 46 -14.65 13.26 -5.29
CA TRP A 46 -16.05 12.95 -4.98
C TRP A 46 -16.87 14.20 -4.65
N MET A 47 -16.32 15.14 -3.87
CA MET A 47 -16.98 16.41 -3.56
C MET A 47 -17.10 17.34 -4.78
N ALA A 48 -16.19 17.23 -5.75
CA ALA A 48 -16.21 18.01 -6.98
C ALA A 48 -17.11 17.41 -8.07
N ASP A 49 -17.79 16.29 -7.79
CA ASP A 49 -18.57 15.52 -8.78
C ASP A 49 -17.73 15.07 -10.00
N ASN A 50 -16.42 14.85 -9.79
CA ASN A 50 -15.52 14.37 -10.84
C ASN A 50 -15.70 12.86 -11.03
N PRO A 51 -16.14 12.37 -12.20
CA PRO A 51 -16.30 10.94 -12.43
C PRO A 51 -14.93 10.23 -12.53
N PRO A 52 -14.79 8.99 -12.02
CA PRO A 52 -15.81 8.22 -11.31
C PRO A 52 -15.99 8.67 -9.85
N VAL A 53 -17.24 8.85 -9.42
CA VAL A 53 -17.58 9.18 -8.02
C VAL A 53 -17.31 7.99 -7.09
N ALA A 54 -16.74 8.27 -5.92
CA ALA A 54 -16.13 7.24 -5.08
C ALA A 54 -17.00 6.70 -3.93
N PHE A 55 -17.99 7.47 -3.47
CA PHE A 55 -18.81 7.14 -2.28
C PHE A 55 -20.32 7.35 -2.54
N GLY A 56 -20.76 7.08 -3.74
CA GLY A 56 -22.11 7.34 -4.24
C GLY A 56 -22.20 8.70 -4.93
N PRO A 57 -23.43 9.22 -5.14
CA PRO A 57 -23.62 10.57 -5.67
C PRO A 57 -22.82 11.61 -4.88
N SER A 58 -22.33 12.63 -5.57
CA SER A 58 -21.66 13.75 -4.91
C SER A 58 -22.63 14.46 -3.95
N PRO A 59 -22.12 14.98 -2.81
CA PRO A 59 -22.96 15.60 -1.81
C PRO A 59 -23.55 16.92 -2.30
N THR A 60 -24.86 17.10 -2.14
CA THR A 60 -25.58 18.32 -2.53
C THR A 60 -26.00 19.19 -1.35
N SER A 61 -25.92 18.67 -0.13
CA SER A 61 -26.26 19.38 1.10
C SER A 61 -25.51 18.78 2.31
N PHE A 62 -25.59 19.45 3.46
CA PHE A 62 -25.07 18.95 4.73
C PHE A 62 -26.24 18.58 5.66
N PRO A 63 -26.20 17.44 6.38
CA PRO A 63 -25.08 16.49 6.46
C PRO A 63 -24.88 15.67 5.17
N VAL A 64 -23.64 15.24 4.98
CA VAL A 64 -23.21 14.51 3.78
C VAL A 64 -23.82 13.10 3.74
N GLU A 65 -24.55 12.78 2.68
CA GLU A 65 -25.01 11.42 2.39
C GLU A 65 -23.94 10.67 1.58
N TYR A 66 -23.64 9.44 1.98
CA TYR A 66 -22.65 8.59 1.31
C TYR A 66 -23.07 7.11 1.34
N SER A 67 -22.55 6.34 0.40
CA SER A 67 -22.80 4.89 0.29
C SER A 67 -21.93 4.11 1.27
N ASN A 68 -22.55 3.50 2.29
CA ASN A 68 -21.84 2.67 3.27
C ASN A 68 -21.13 1.47 2.61
N SER A 69 -21.75 0.83 1.63
CA SER A 69 -21.15 -0.32 0.93
C SER A 69 -19.89 0.07 0.16
N GLU A 70 -19.89 1.25 -0.46
CA GLU A 70 -18.71 1.74 -1.19
C GLU A 70 -17.59 2.16 -0.24
N LEU A 71 -17.93 2.78 0.89
CA LEU A 71 -16.96 3.08 1.94
C LEU A 71 -16.28 1.80 2.47
N TRP A 72 -17.07 0.77 2.77
CA TRP A 72 -16.52 -0.53 3.18
C TRP A 72 -15.72 -1.21 2.06
N GLY A 73 -16.16 -1.09 0.81
CA GLY A 73 -15.43 -1.58 -0.35
C GLY A 73 -14.06 -0.91 -0.49
N TYR A 74 -14.00 0.41 -0.35
CA TYR A 74 -12.76 1.18 -0.33
C TYR A 74 -11.83 0.71 0.81
N GLY A 75 -12.37 0.53 2.03
CA GLY A 75 -11.61 0.01 3.15
C GLY A 75 -11.03 -1.39 2.88
N LEU A 76 -11.85 -2.31 2.35
CA LEU A 76 -11.44 -3.68 2.03
C LEU A 76 -10.34 -3.72 0.97
N VAL A 77 -10.45 -2.93 -0.10
CA VAL A 77 -9.43 -2.85 -1.15
C VAL A 77 -8.09 -2.37 -0.56
N ASN A 78 -8.10 -1.37 0.32
CA ASN A 78 -6.87 -0.89 0.96
C ASN A 78 -6.27 -1.94 1.90
N LEU A 79 -7.08 -2.69 2.66
CA LEU A 79 -6.61 -3.80 3.48
C LEU A 79 -5.91 -4.87 2.64
N VAL A 80 -6.48 -5.22 1.47
CA VAL A 80 -5.86 -6.16 0.53
C VAL A 80 -4.52 -5.63 0.03
N ILE A 81 -4.44 -4.35 -0.34
CA ILE A 81 -3.18 -3.73 -0.79
C ILE A 81 -2.10 -3.82 0.29
N ILE A 82 -2.43 -3.44 1.54
CA ILE A 82 -1.48 -3.51 2.68
C ILE A 82 -1.01 -4.95 2.91
N ALA A 83 -1.93 -5.93 2.84
CA ALA A 83 -1.60 -7.33 3.03
C ALA A 83 -0.67 -7.85 1.92
N VAL A 84 -0.98 -7.54 0.66
CA VAL A 84 -0.17 -7.92 -0.50
C VAL A 84 1.22 -7.27 -0.42
N GLY A 85 1.27 -5.96 -0.16
CA GLY A 85 2.54 -5.25 -0.05
C GLY A 85 3.41 -5.75 1.11
N SER A 86 2.82 -6.01 2.27
CA SER A 86 3.54 -6.63 3.39
C SER A 86 4.08 -8.02 3.02
N GLY A 87 3.31 -8.81 2.27
CA GLY A 87 3.75 -10.09 1.70
C GLY A 87 4.93 -9.94 0.74
N LEU A 88 4.90 -8.92 -0.13
CA LEU A 88 5.99 -8.62 -1.06
C LEU A 88 7.27 -8.17 -0.34
N VAL A 89 7.16 -7.36 0.72
CA VAL A 89 8.30 -6.99 1.58
C VAL A 89 8.92 -8.24 2.20
N VAL A 90 8.09 -9.12 2.75
CA VAL A 90 8.53 -10.40 3.31
C VAL A 90 9.24 -11.26 2.25
N LEU A 91 8.69 -11.33 1.04
CA LEU A 91 9.28 -12.07 -0.06
C LEU A 91 10.64 -11.49 -0.47
N GLY A 92 10.75 -10.17 -0.59
CA GLY A 92 12.00 -9.46 -0.88
C GLY A 92 13.08 -9.78 0.15
N ALA A 93 12.74 -9.72 1.44
CA ALA A 93 13.67 -10.05 2.53
C ALA A 93 14.15 -11.49 2.47
N ARG A 94 13.24 -12.44 2.15
CA ARG A 94 13.59 -13.85 1.96
C ARG A 94 14.54 -14.06 0.78
N LEU A 95 14.32 -13.36 -0.34
CA LEU A 95 15.19 -13.44 -1.51
C LEU A 95 16.59 -12.87 -1.22
N SER A 96 16.66 -11.75 -0.50
CA SER A 96 17.91 -11.12 -0.07
C SER A 96 18.73 -12.05 0.83
N ALA A 97 18.09 -12.63 1.85
CA ALA A 97 18.72 -13.59 2.76
C ALA A 97 19.23 -14.85 2.03
N ARG A 98 18.43 -15.40 1.09
CA ARG A 98 18.85 -16.52 0.24
C ARG A 98 20.07 -16.19 -0.61
N ARG A 99 20.12 -14.98 -1.19
CA ARG A 99 21.27 -14.53 -1.99
C ARG A 99 22.53 -14.35 -1.14
N ALA A 100 22.38 -13.82 0.08
CA ALA A 100 23.49 -13.69 1.02
C ALA A 100 24.06 -15.06 1.42
N ALA A 101 23.20 -16.02 1.78
CA ALA A 101 23.62 -17.38 2.14
C ALA A 101 24.39 -18.09 1.00
N LYS A 102 23.92 -17.94 -0.25
CA LYS A 102 24.63 -18.48 -1.42
C LYS A 102 26.02 -17.87 -1.59
N ARG A 103 26.17 -16.56 -1.37
CA ARG A 103 27.48 -15.89 -1.46
C ARG A 103 28.45 -16.37 -0.38
N THR A 104 27.96 -16.56 0.85
CA THR A 104 28.79 -17.10 1.94
C THR A 104 29.23 -18.53 1.64
N ALA A 105 28.36 -19.38 1.10
CA ALA A 105 28.72 -20.76 0.75
C ALA A 105 29.82 -20.84 -0.33
N VAL A 106 29.79 -19.96 -1.34
CA VAL A 106 30.84 -19.88 -2.38
C VAL A 106 32.16 -19.36 -1.82
N ALA A 107 32.13 -18.47 -0.82
CA ALA A 107 33.35 -17.91 -0.24
C ALA A 107 34.13 -18.87 0.68
N VAL A 108 33.52 -20.00 1.07
CA VAL A 108 34.11 -21.01 1.97
C VAL A 108 34.58 -22.26 1.20
N ALA A 109 34.20 -22.39 -0.07
CA ALA A 109 34.63 -23.46 -0.98
C ALA A 109 35.88 -23.05 -1.78
#